data_AF-A0A7V9L6Z8-F1
#
_entry.id   AF-A0A7V9L6Z8-F1
#
_cell.length_a   1.000
_cell.length_b   1.000
_cell.length_c   1.000
_cell.angle_alpha   90.00
_cell.angle_beta   90.00
_cell.angle_gamma   90.00
#
_symmetry.space_group_name_H-M   'P 1'
#
loop_
_entity.id
_entity.type
_entity.pdbx_description
1 polymer ?
#
loop_
_entity_poly.entity_id
_entity_poly.type
_entity_poly.pdbx_seq_one_letter_code
_entity_poly.pdbx_strand_id
1 'polypeptide(L)'
;MNCAIGVRGDECLFGAYIDGETRCAFWTDEPVDHDFDPAKLIAIDLAQTPGAAALGEISWDAVEVDDCVSGPNGGVIGTTLGPRWPEMSLAGAVYLERAFWQRIPDELRPPCPPEGAGTRAHEFMTAVYWPHTNDPRAGIRYIGHHAMLLEQRGALARVAVYPPGTSSHATARASTMWIDLESVEQCDAGPESLTKIGSDSREGALFLIANRLATQPQKELS
;
A
#
# COMPACT_ATOMS: atom_id res chain seq x y z
N MET A 1 5.08 -6.07 -2.53
CA MET A 1 3.89 -6.56 -1.81
C MET A 1 3.90 -5.88 -0.47
N ASN A 2 3.23 -4.73 -0.40
CA ASN A 2 3.06 -4.00 0.84
C ASN A 2 1.87 -4.62 1.57
N CYS A 3 2.01 -4.93 2.85
CA CYS A 3 0.99 -5.60 3.66
C CYS A 3 0.25 -4.55 4.49
N ALA A 4 -1.07 -4.45 4.35
CA ALA A 4 -1.89 -3.57 5.17
C ALA A 4 -2.26 -4.26 6.51
N ILE A 5 -2.06 -3.58 7.62
CA ILE A 5 -2.50 -4.00 8.95
C ILE A 5 -3.51 -2.96 9.41
N GLY A 6 -4.80 -3.29 9.29
CA GLY A 6 -5.89 -2.38 9.63
C GLY A 6 -6.17 -2.34 11.14
N VAL A 7 -6.51 -1.15 11.63
CA VAL A 7 -7.26 -0.92 12.86
C VAL A 7 -8.51 -0.13 12.47
N ARG A 8 -9.70 -0.74 12.52
CA ARG A 8 -10.98 -0.03 12.53
C ARG A 8 -12.02 -0.84 13.29
N GLY A 9 -12.81 -0.15 14.11
CA GLY A 9 -13.87 -0.68 14.95
C GLY A 9 -14.72 -1.78 14.30
N ASP A 10 -14.76 -2.89 15.03
CA ASP A 10 -15.66 -4.04 15.01
C ASP A 10 -15.17 -5.35 14.37
N GLU A 11 -14.20 -5.39 13.45
CA GLU A 11 -13.65 -6.68 12.94
C GLU A 11 -12.16 -6.56 12.53
N CYS A 12 -11.29 -7.38 13.15
CA CYS A 12 -9.81 -7.37 13.17
C CYS A 12 -9.14 -6.27 14.02
N LEU A 13 -8.87 -6.60 15.29
CA LEU A 13 -8.02 -5.82 16.20
C LEU A 13 -6.71 -6.58 16.43
N PHE A 14 -5.60 -6.02 15.95
CA PHE A 14 -4.29 -6.43 16.44
C PHE A 14 -3.93 -5.56 17.65
N GLY A 15 -3.47 -6.19 18.74
CA GLY A 15 -2.89 -5.43 19.85
C GLY A 15 -1.64 -4.70 19.37
N ALA A 16 -1.53 -3.42 19.70
CA ALA A 16 -0.37 -2.61 19.38
C ALA A 16 0.16 -1.89 20.62
N TYR A 17 1.47 -1.79 20.71
CA TYR A 17 2.21 -1.05 21.72
C TYR A 17 2.90 0.15 21.05
N ILE A 18 2.81 1.33 21.66
CA ILE A 18 3.46 2.56 21.17
C ILE A 18 4.65 2.85 22.08
N ASP A 19 5.85 2.90 21.50
CA ASP A 19 7.15 3.07 22.18
C ASP A 19 7.86 4.35 21.76
N GLY A 20 7.15 5.48 21.81
CA GLY A 20 7.67 6.80 21.45
C GLY A 20 6.84 7.49 20.38
N GLU A 21 7.44 8.53 19.76
CA GLU A 21 6.72 9.38 18.80
C GLU A 21 6.41 8.66 17.48
N THR A 22 7.32 7.82 17.00
CA THR A 22 7.19 7.12 15.71
C THR A 22 7.31 5.60 15.84
N ARG A 23 7.73 5.07 16.99
CA ARG A 23 7.93 3.63 17.15
C ARG A 23 6.68 2.98 17.68
N CYS A 24 6.28 1.90 17.03
CA CYS A 24 5.23 1.03 17.52
C CYS A 24 5.59 -0.42 17.26
N ALA A 25 4.91 -1.31 17.97
CA ALA A 25 5.01 -2.74 17.76
C ALA A 25 3.62 -3.35 17.77
N PHE A 26 3.42 -4.43 17.03
CA PHE A 26 2.13 -5.11 16.95
C PHE A 26 2.31 -6.63 16.95
N TRP A 27 1.27 -7.34 17.39
CA TRP A 27 1.11 -8.78 17.18
C TRP A 27 0.33 -9.04 15.90
N THR A 28 0.60 -10.16 15.22
CA THR A 28 -0.10 -10.55 13.98
C THR A 28 -1.32 -11.43 14.19
N ASP A 29 -1.61 -11.75 15.44
CA ASP A 29 -2.71 -12.55 15.94
C ASP A 29 -3.25 -11.92 17.24
N GLU A 30 -4.31 -12.50 17.80
CA GLU A 30 -4.91 -12.04 19.06
C GLU A 30 -3.92 -12.23 20.22
N PRO A 31 -3.47 -11.15 20.90
CA PRO A 31 -2.43 -11.26 21.91
C PRO A 31 -2.77 -12.18 23.08
N VAL A 32 -4.06 -12.30 23.41
CA VAL A 32 -4.56 -13.17 24.47
C VAL A 32 -4.28 -14.64 24.17
N ASP A 33 -4.27 -15.06 22.90
CA ASP A 33 -4.07 -16.47 22.50
C ASP A 33 -2.63 -16.95 22.74
N HIS A 34 -1.70 -16.03 22.99
CA HIS A 34 -0.30 -16.33 23.28
C HIS A 34 0.22 -15.59 24.51
N ASP A 35 -0.66 -15.29 25.47
CA ASP A 35 -0.32 -14.68 26.76
C ASP A 35 0.55 -13.41 26.62
N PHE A 36 0.26 -12.59 25.60
CA PHE A 36 0.99 -11.36 25.31
C PHE A 36 2.51 -11.54 25.13
N ASP A 37 2.96 -12.72 24.66
CA ASP A 37 4.38 -13.01 24.40
C ASP A 37 5.09 -11.87 23.62
N PRO A 38 6.04 -11.15 24.26
CA PRO A 38 6.78 -10.07 23.62
C PRO A 38 7.68 -10.54 22.47
N ALA A 39 8.06 -11.82 22.41
CA ALA A 39 8.88 -12.36 21.33
C ALA A 39 8.14 -12.39 19.98
N LYS A 40 6.81 -12.27 20.01
CA LYS A 40 5.95 -12.18 18.82
C LYS A 40 5.69 -10.74 18.36
N LEU A 41 6.17 -9.73 19.08
CA LEU A 41 6.02 -8.34 18.68
C LEU A 41 6.89 -8.02 17.47
N ILE A 42 6.27 -7.40 16.47
CA ILE A 42 6.98 -6.85 15.32
C ILE A 42 7.09 -5.36 15.55
N ALA A 43 8.32 -4.90 15.81
CA ALA A 43 8.63 -3.47 15.91
C ALA A 43 8.70 -2.84 14.52
N ILE A 44 8.14 -1.65 14.40
CA ILE A 44 8.21 -0.78 13.23
C ILE A 44 8.47 0.66 13.67
N ASP A 45 9.14 1.41 12.80
CA ASP A 45 9.31 2.85 12.93
C ASP A 45 8.56 3.57 11.81
N LEU A 46 7.55 4.35 12.20
CA LEU A 46 6.71 5.12 11.30
C LEU A 46 7.46 6.27 10.60
N ALA A 47 8.70 6.57 11.01
CA ALA A 47 9.58 7.49 10.30
C ALA A 47 10.36 6.81 9.15
N GLN A 48 10.42 5.48 9.12
CA GLN A 48 11.14 4.71 8.10
C GLN A 48 10.29 4.54 6.84
N THR A 49 10.09 5.63 6.09
CA THR A 49 9.18 5.71 4.94
C THR A 49 9.87 5.95 3.59
N PRO A 50 9.21 5.70 2.44
CA PRO A 50 9.73 6.08 1.13
C PRO A 50 10.03 7.57 1.01
N GLY A 51 9.24 8.45 1.63
CA GLY A 51 9.51 9.88 1.71
C GLY A 51 10.86 10.21 2.37
N ALA A 52 11.15 9.59 3.52
CA ALA A 52 12.45 9.76 4.20
C ALA A 52 13.61 9.26 3.34
N ALA A 53 13.44 8.12 2.66
CA ALA A 53 14.44 7.58 1.73
C ALA A 53 14.67 8.50 0.52
N ALA A 54 13.59 9.07 -0.04
CA ALA A 54 13.68 10.01 -1.16
C ALA A 54 14.35 11.34 -0.80
N LEU A 55 14.26 11.76 0.47
CA LEU A 55 14.98 12.92 1.01
C LEU A 55 16.45 12.61 1.37
N GLY A 56 16.86 11.34 1.32
CA GLY A 56 18.20 10.89 1.67
C GLY A 56 18.46 10.82 3.18
N GLU A 57 17.41 10.84 4.00
CA GLU A 57 17.51 10.73 5.47
C GLU A 57 17.82 9.30 5.90
N ILE A 58 17.32 8.32 5.12
CA ILE A 58 17.59 6.90 5.27
C ILE A 58 17.91 6.26 3.92
N SER A 59 18.47 5.04 3.92
CA SER A 59 18.58 4.23 2.70
C SER A 59 17.25 3.57 2.35
N TRP A 60 17.01 3.26 1.07
CA TRP A 60 15.84 2.50 0.64
C TRP A 60 15.69 1.13 1.33
N ASP A 61 16.81 0.47 1.67
CA ASP A 61 16.78 -0.80 2.41
C ASP A 61 16.28 -0.64 3.86
N ALA A 62 16.28 0.59 4.40
CA ALA A 62 15.78 0.89 5.72
C ALA A 62 14.29 1.29 5.72
N VAL A 63 13.59 1.25 4.58
CA VAL A 63 12.15 1.52 4.59
C VAL A 63 11.42 0.36 5.28
N GLU A 64 10.47 0.68 6.16
CA GLU A 64 9.67 -0.29 6.91
C GLU A 64 8.17 -0.16 6.63
N VAL A 65 7.67 1.06 6.48
CA VAL A 65 6.26 1.35 6.25
C VAL A 65 6.06 2.35 5.12
N ASP A 66 4.89 2.35 4.50
CA ASP A 66 4.50 3.31 3.47
C ASP A 66 4.22 4.70 4.08
N ASP A 67 4.31 5.74 3.25
CA ASP A 67 4.04 7.12 3.67
C ASP A 67 2.56 7.31 4.05
N CYS A 68 2.33 8.13 5.08
CA CYS A 68 1.07 8.80 5.34
C CYS A 68 0.95 10.01 4.40
N VAL A 69 -0.07 10.04 3.55
CA VAL A 69 -0.20 11.13 2.56
C VAL A 69 -1.60 11.72 2.58
N SER A 70 -1.67 13.05 2.59
CA SER A 70 -2.93 13.77 2.35
C SER A 70 -3.18 13.92 0.85
N GLY A 71 -4.28 13.35 0.38
CA GLY A 71 -4.83 13.56 -0.95
C GLY A 71 -5.55 14.91 -1.10
N PRO A 72 -5.98 15.24 -2.33
CA PRO A 72 -6.77 16.43 -2.60
C PRO A 72 -8.05 16.41 -1.75
N ASN A 73 -8.39 17.56 -1.16
CA ASN A 73 -9.49 17.76 -0.18
C ASN A 73 -9.22 17.25 1.24
N GLY A 74 -7.97 16.94 1.61
CA GLY A 74 -7.59 16.62 2.99
C GLY A 74 -7.92 15.18 3.42
N GLY A 75 -8.30 14.31 2.48
CA GLY A 75 -8.39 12.87 2.75
C GLY A 75 -7.00 12.28 2.99
N VAL A 76 -6.85 11.38 3.95
CA VAL A 76 -5.55 10.75 4.27
C VAL A 76 -5.54 9.33 3.71
N ILE A 77 -4.45 8.95 3.05
CA ILE A 77 -4.20 7.60 2.50
C ILE A 77 -2.84 7.08 2.98
N GLY A 78 -2.65 5.76 2.95
CA GLY A 78 -1.41 5.12 3.39
C GLY A 78 -1.38 4.81 4.89
N THR A 79 -0.19 4.82 5.47
CA THR A 79 0.02 4.46 6.88
C THR A 79 -0.60 5.53 7.78
N THR A 80 -1.71 5.21 8.41
CA THR A 80 -2.41 6.09 9.35
C THR A 80 -2.48 5.38 10.69
N LEU A 81 -1.79 5.91 11.71
CA LEU A 81 -1.92 5.45 13.09
C LEU A 81 -2.22 6.66 13.96
N GLY A 82 -3.33 6.61 14.69
CA GLY A 82 -3.71 7.65 15.63
C GLY A 82 -5.22 7.91 15.69
N PRO A 83 -5.67 8.65 16.72
CA PRO A 83 -7.06 9.04 16.83
C PRO A 83 -7.41 10.06 15.74
N ARG A 84 -8.51 9.83 15.00
CA ARG A 84 -9.10 10.87 14.15
C ARG A 84 -9.87 11.86 15.04
N TRP A 85 -9.39 13.09 15.12
CA TRP A 85 -10.10 14.20 15.78
C TRP A 85 -11.06 14.88 14.78
N PRO A 86 -12.29 15.26 15.16
CA PRO A 86 -12.90 15.24 16.50
C PRO A 86 -13.61 13.95 16.87
N GLU A 87 -13.67 12.95 15.98
CA GLU A 87 -14.51 11.77 16.20
C GLU A 87 -13.98 10.79 17.25
N MET A 88 -12.76 10.99 17.79
CA MET A 88 -12.11 10.11 18.78
C MET A 88 -12.16 8.62 18.37
N SER A 89 -12.13 8.37 17.06
CA SER A 89 -12.12 7.02 16.50
C SER A 89 -10.68 6.59 16.25
N LEU A 90 -10.32 5.40 16.74
CA LEU A 90 -9.11 4.69 16.32
C LEU A 90 -9.43 4.05 14.97
N ALA A 91 -8.97 4.68 13.89
CA ALA A 91 -9.15 4.16 12.55
C ALA A 91 -7.92 4.50 11.72
N GLY A 92 -7.15 3.49 11.35
CA GLY A 92 -6.03 3.65 10.46
C GLY A 92 -5.35 2.32 10.17
N ALA A 93 -4.65 2.22 9.05
CA ALA A 93 -3.95 1.02 8.64
C ALA A 93 -2.45 1.32 8.57
N VAL A 94 -1.61 0.35 8.93
CA VAL A 94 -0.17 0.37 8.65
C VAL A 94 0.08 -0.39 7.38
N TYR A 95 0.71 0.22 6.39
CA TYR A 95 1.12 -0.49 5.19
C TYR A 95 2.61 -0.80 5.31
N LEU A 96 2.96 -2.03 5.64
CA LEU A 96 4.34 -2.50 5.67
C LEU A 96 4.93 -2.47 4.27
N GLU A 97 6.18 -2.03 4.14
CA GLU A 97 6.94 -2.14 2.91
C GLU A 97 7.29 -3.62 2.64
N ARG A 98 7.38 -4.00 1.35
CA ARG A 98 7.61 -5.37 0.91
C ARG A 98 8.90 -5.98 1.45
N ALA A 99 10.03 -5.33 1.23
CA ALA A 99 11.33 -5.84 1.66
C ALA A 99 11.36 -5.96 3.19
N PHE A 100 10.77 -5.02 3.92
CA PHE A 100 10.58 -5.18 5.36
C PHE A 100 9.72 -6.39 5.73
N TRP A 101 8.54 -6.55 5.12
CA TRP A 101 7.67 -7.71 5.34
C TRP A 101 8.37 -9.04 5.06
N GLN A 102 9.23 -9.09 4.04
CA GLN A 102 10.04 -10.28 3.71
C GLN A 102 11.14 -10.57 4.74
N ARG A 103 11.60 -9.58 5.50
CA ARG A 103 12.58 -9.77 6.59
C ARG A 103 11.96 -10.28 7.88
N ILE A 104 10.65 -10.09 8.08
CA ILE A 104 9.93 -10.66 9.22
C ILE A 104 10.00 -12.20 9.12
N PRO A 105 10.26 -12.94 10.22
CA PRO A 105 10.20 -14.40 10.24
C PRO A 105 8.87 -14.93 9.71
N ASP A 106 8.89 -15.99 8.91
CA ASP A 106 7.71 -16.55 8.23
C ASP A 106 6.55 -16.81 9.20
N GLU A 107 6.84 -17.31 10.39
CA GLU A 107 5.88 -17.62 11.46
C GLU A 107 5.23 -16.38 12.10
N LEU A 108 5.84 -15.21 11.93
CA LEU A 108 5.32 -13.92 12.41
C LEU A 108 4.80 -13.05 11.27
N ARG A 109 4.81 -13.50 10.01
CA ARG A 109 4.37 -12.63 8.91
C ARG A 109 2.85 -12.42 8.93
N PRO A 110 2.36 -11.17 8.92
CA PRO A 110 0.94 -10.92 8.82
C PRO A 110 0.40 -11.40 7.47
N PRO A 111 -0.82 -11.97 7.42
CA PRO A 111 -1.44 -12.40 6.17
C PRO A 111 -1.79 -11.20 5.27
N CYS A 112 -1.76 -11.41 3.95
CA CYS A 112 -2.15 -10.42 2.96
C CYS A 112 -3.06 -11.05 1.90
N PRO A 113 -4.35 -10.68 1.81
CA PRO A 113 -5.02 -9.67 2.63
C PRO A 113 -5.17 -10.13 4.09
N PRO A 114 -5.48 -9.21 5.02
CA PRO A 114 -5.85 -9.58 6.39
C PRO A 114 -6.96 -10.63 6.41
N GLU A 115 -6.98 -11.45 7.45
CA GLU A 115 -8.05 -12.42 7.63
C GLU A 115 -9.42 -11.73 7.65
N GLY A 116 -10.43 -12.37 7.07
CA GLY A 116 -11.79 -11.80 6.98
C GLY A 116 -11.97 -10.70 5.92
N ALA A 117 -10.90 -10.13 5.36
CA ALA A 117 -11.03 -9.08 4.33
C ALA A 117 -11.67 -9.57 3.02
N GLY A 118 -11.69 -10.89 2.77
CA GLY A 118 -12.46 -11.52 1.70
C GLY A 118 -12.10 -11.08 0.28
N THR A 119 -10.96 -10.43 0.06
CA THR A 119 -10.61 -9.66 -1.16
C THR A 119 -9.26 -10.09 -1.73
N ARG A 120 -8.76 -9.44 -2.78
CA ARG A 120 -7.49 -9.82 -3.42
C ARG A 120 -6.32 -9.04 -2.79
N ALA A 121 -5.18 -9.71 -2.60
CA ALA A 121 -3.99 -9.09 -2.00
C ALA A 121 -3.53 -7.80 -2.70
N HIS A 122 -3.64 -7.73 -4.04
CA HIS A 122 -3.24 -6.54 -4.79
C HIS A 122 -4.09 -5.30 -4.46
N GLU A 123 -5.30 -5.46 -3.94
CA GLU A 123 -6.15 -4.34 -3.53
C GLU A 123 -5.65 -3.64 -2.25
N PHE A 124 -4.70 -4.24 -1.52
CA PHE A 124 -4.07 -3.66 -0.33
C PHE A 124 -2.64 -3.19 -0.62
N MET A 125 -2.23 -3.22 -1.88
CA MET A 125 -0.89 -2.84 -2.27
C MET A 125 -0.87 -1.40 -2.75
N THR A 126 0.04 -0.64 -2.16
CA THR A 126 0.55 0.62 -2.71
C THR A 126 1.92 0.32 -3.33
N ALA A 127 2.32 1.08 -4.35
CA ALA A 127 3.64 0.92 -4.95
C ALA A 127 4.32 2.28 -5.04
N VAL A 128 5.41 2.44 -4.29
CA VAL A 128 6.37 3.55 -4.32
C VAL A 128 7.77 2.96 -4.11
N TYR A 129 8.22 2.10 -5.02
CA TYR A 129 9.54 1.46 -4.84
C TYR A 129 10.11 1.03 -6.19
N TRP A 130 10.65 2.00 -6.91
CA TRP A 130 11.63 1.70 -7.95
C TRP A 130 12.95 2.26 -7.43
N PRO A 131 13.74 1.45 -6.70
CA PRO A 131 14.97 1.90 -6.04
C PRO A 131 16.02 2.41 -7.05
N HIS A 132 15.74 2.29 -8.33
CA HIS A 132 16.45 2.94 -9.42
C HIS A 132 15.82 4.30 -9.72
N THR A 133 16.51 5.38 -9.36
CA THR A 133 16.09 6.76 -9.65
C THR A 133 15.91 7.06 -11.15
N ASN A 134 16.38 6.17 -12.03
CA ASN A 134 16.23 6.26 -13.48
C ASN A 134 15.01 5.49 -14.03
N ASP A 135 14.29 4.72 -13.22
CA ASP A 135 13.02 4.12 -13.66
C ASP A 135 11.97 5.23 -13.79
N PRO A 136 11.24 5.36 -14.91
CA PRO A 136 10.23 6.40 -15.09
C PRO A 136 9.08 6.34 -14.07
N ARG A 137 8.91 5.22 -13.38
CA ARG A 137 7.94 5.04 -12.30
C ARG A 137 8.48 5.46 -10.94
N ALA A 138 9.78 5.73 -10.81
CA ALA A 138 10.40 6.12 -9.54
C ALA A 138 9.70 7.36 -8.97
N GLY A 139 9.36 7.31 -7.68
CA GLY A 139 8.61 8.36 -7.01
C GLY A 139 7.13 8.46 -7.39
N ILE A 140 6.59 7.57 -8.22
CA ILE A 140 5.13 7.50 -8.48
C ILE A 140 4.50 6.51 -7.50
N ARG A 141 3.43 6.95 -6.85
CA ARG A 141 2.58 6.13 -6.01
C ARG A 141 1.43 5.55 -6.81
N TYR A 142 1.41 4.24 -6.94
CA TYR A 142 0.27 3.51 -7.48
C TYR A 142 -0.53 2.83 -6.37
N ILE A 143 -1.84 2.70 -6.55
CA ILE A 143 -2.73 1.91 -5.70
C ILE A 143 -3.24 0.73 -6.54
N GLY A 144 -3.17 -0.47 -5.99
CA GLY A 144 -3.68 -1.65 -6.65
C GLY A 144 -5.20 -1.73 -6.56
N HIS A 145 -5.80 -2.06 -7.69
CA HIS A 145 -7.23 -2.29 -7.85
C HIS A 145 -7.45 -3.66 -8.47
N HIS A 146 -8.60 -4.24 -8.18
CA HIS A 146 -9.12 -5.31 -9.00
C HIS A 146 -9.79 -4.70 -10.25
N ALA A 147 -9.44 -5.21 -11.42
CA ALA A 147 -9.99 -4.73 -12.68
C ALA A 147 -10.31 -5.84 -13.67
N MET A 148 -11.31 -5.58 -14.52
CA MET A 148 -11.73 -6.44 -15.61
C MET A 148 -11.64 -5.71 -16.95
N LEU A 149 -11.07 -6.38 -17.95
CA LEU A 149 -10.93 -5.88 -19.31
C LEU A 149 -12.22 -6.06 -20.10
N LEU A 150 -12.86 -4.95 -20.43
CA LEU A 150 -14.09 -4.92 -21.23
C LEU A 150 -13.79 -4.89 -22.73
N GLU A 151 -12.79 -4.09 -23.13
CA GLU A 151 -12.40 -3.86 -24.52
C GLU A 151 -10.91 -3.47 -24.59
N GLN A 152 -10.19 -3.84 -25.66
CA GLN A 152 -8.80 -3.42 -25.86
C GLN A 152 -8.53 -3.10 -27.33
N ARG A 153 -7.78 -2.02 -27.58
CA ARG A 153 -7.35 -1.53 -28.90
C ARG A 153 -5.88 -1.12 -28.84
N GLY A 154 -4.97 -2.05 -29.15
CA GLY A 154 -3.54 -1.84 -28.90
C GLY A 154 -3.28 -1.73 -27.39
N ALA A 155 -2.57 -0.68 -26.98
CA ALA A 155 -2.30 -0.39 -25.55
C ALA A 155 -3.51 0.19 -24.80
N LEU A 156 -4.48 0.78 -25.53
CA LEU A 156 -5.64 1.41 -24.93
C LEU A 156 -6.72 0.38 -24.56
N ALA A 157 -7.07 0.32 -23.28
CA ALA A 157 -7.99 -0.65 -22.71
C ALA A 157 -9.17 0.05 -22.02
N ARG A 158 -10.40 -0.44 -22.27
CA ARG A 158 -11.58 -0.10 -21.49
C ARG A 158 -11.71 -1.10 -20.37
N VAL A 159 -11.66 -0.63 -19.14
CA VAL A 159 -11.63 -1.47 -17.94
C VAL A 159 -12.75 -1.10 -16.99
N ALA A 160 -13.28 -2.11 -16.31
CA ALA A 160 -14.11 -1.94 -15.12
C ALA A 160 -13.19 -2.08 -13.89
N VAL A 161 -13.07 -1.03 -13.10
CA VAL A 161 -12.15 -0.94 -11.95
C VAL A 161 -12.96 -0.91 -10.66
N TYR A 162 -12.69 -1.85 -9.77
CA TYR A 162 -13.32 -1.92 -8.46
C TYR A 162 -12.55 -1.04 -7.46
N PRO A 163 -13.24 -0.36 -6.53
CA PRO A 163 -12.59 0.28 -5.41
C PRO A 163 -11.74 -0.74 -4.62
N PRO A 164 -10.56 -0.35 -4.10
CA PRO A 164 -9.70 -1.26 -3.35
C PRO A 164 -10.43 -1.87 -2.13
N GLY A 165 -10.30 -3.18 -1.93
CA GLY A 165 -10.87 -3.91 -0.82
C GLY A 165 -12.38 -4.13 -0.95
N THR A 166 -12.91 -4.07 -2.17
CA THR A 166 -14.36 -4.23 -2.40
C THR A 166 -14.69 -5.25 -3.47
N SER A 167 -13.73 -5.80 -4.21
CA SER A 167 -14.02 -6.56 -5.44
C SER A 167 -14.87 -7.82 -5.22
N SER A 168 -14.90 -8.36 -4.02
CA SER A 168 -15.68 -9.54 -3.64
C SER A 168 -17.03 -9.20 -3.01
N HIS A 169 -17.29 -7.94 -2.70
CA HIS A 169 -18.55 -7.53 -2.08
C HIS A 169 -19.68 -7.61 -3.12
N ALA A 170 -20.79 -8.25 -2.77
CA ALA A 170 -21.94 -8.42 -3.67
C ALA A 170 -22.52 -7.07 -4.17
N THR A 171 -22.31 -5.99 -3.43
CA THR A 171 -22.79 -4.64 -3.76
C THR A 171 -21.75 -3.76 -4.43
N ALA A 172 -20.53 -4.25 -4.65
CA ALA A 172 -19.46 -3.45 -5.23
C ALA A 172 -19.79 -3.01 -6.65
N ARG A 173 -19.53 -1.73 -6.93
CA ARG A 173 -19.75 -1.13 -8.24
C ARG A 173 -18.41 -0.74 -8.83
N ALA A 174 -18.08 -1.33 -9.96
CA ALA A 174 -16.92 -0.93 -10.73
C ALA A 174 -17.19 0.40 -11.45
N SER A 175 -16.16 1.24 -11.51
CA SER A 175 -16.13 2.40 -12.39
C SER A 175 -15.54 1.98 -13.74
N THR A 176 -16.14 2.43 -14.84
CA THR A 176 -15.58 2.16 -16.18
C THR A 176 -14.70 3.32 -16.62
N MET A 177 -13.52 3.02 -17.14
CA MET A 177 -12.60 4.01 -17.69
C MET A 177 -11.75 3.44 -18.83
N TRP A 178 -11.17 4.35 -19.62
CA TRP A 178 -10.16 4.02 -20.63
C TRP A 178 -8.78 4.32 -20.05
N ILE A 179 -7.87 3.36 -20.13
CA ILE A 179 -6.49 3.46 -19.66
C ILE A 179 -5.56 2.95 -20.74
N ASP A 180 -4.46 3.66 -20.94
CA ASP A 180 -3.31 3.17 -21.70
C ASP A 180 -2.45 2.28 -20.79
N LEU A 181 -2.46 0.96 -21.04
CA LEU A 181 -1.74 -0.04 -20.24
C LEU A 181 -0.21 0.01 -20.40
N GLU A 182 0.29 0.77 -21.36
CA GLU A 182 1.74 1.01 -21.56
C GLU A 182 2.20 2.35 -20.96
N SER A 183 1.26 3.16 -20.44
CA SER A 183 1.57 4.49 -19.90
C SER A 183 1.86 4.46 -18.40
N VAL A 184 3.11 4.76 -18.04
CA VAL A 184 3.54 4.96 -16.64
C VAL A 184 2.83 6.13 -15.94
N GLU A 185 2.21 7.02 -16.71
CA GLU A 185 1.43 8.17 -16.24
C GLU A 185 -0.04 7.83 -15.95
N GLN A 186 -0.48 6.62 -16.30
CA GLN A 186 -1.85 6.16 -16.04
C GLN A 186 -1.87 4.93 -15.15
N CYS A 187 -0.92 4.01 -15.31
CA CYS A 187 -0.77 2.83 -14.47
C CYS A 187 0.69 2.43 -14.27
N ASP A 188 0.95 1.48 -13.38
CA ASP A 188 2.25 0.83 -13.30
C ASP A 188 2.47 0.04 -14.59
N ALA A 189 3.31 0.56 -15.48
CA ALA A 189 3.61 -0.01 -16.79
C ALA A 189 5.12 -0.20 -16.96
N GLY A 190 5.53 -1.27 -17.65
CA GLY A 190 6.93 -1.57 -17.93
C GLY A 190 7.43 -2.88 -17.30
N PRO A 191 8.75 -3.11 -17.32
CA PRO A 191 9.35 -4.31 -16.78
C PRO A 191 8.96 -4.52 -15.31
N GLU A 192 8.64 -5.77 -14.96
CA GLU A 192 8.23 -6.15 -13.60
C GLU A 192 6.98 -5.45 -13.07
N SER A 193 6.19 -4.81 -13.95
CA SER A 193 4.92 -4.16 -13.59
C SER A 193 4.02 -5.11 -12.79
N LEU A 194 3.39 -4.56 -11.76
CA LEU A 194 2.38 -5.17 -10.93
C LEU A 194 0.99 -5.13 -11.58
N THR A 195 0.79 -4.32 -12.61
CA THR A 195 -0.42 -4.38 -13.46
C THR A 195 -0.38 -5.68 -14.27
N LYS A 196 -1.39 -6.53 -14.10
CA LYS A 196 -1.47 -7.88 -14.68
C LYS A 196 -2.68 -8.08 -15.60
N ILE A 197 -3.41 -7.01 -15.96
CA ILE A 197 -4.49 -7.07 -16.96
C ILE A 197 -3.96 -6.67 -18.34
N GLY A 198 -4.55 -7.21 -19.40
CA GLY A 198 -4.17 -6.91 -20.78
C GLY A 198 -4.34 -8.12 -21.72
N SER A 199 -3.39 -8.31 -22.63
CA SER A 199 -3.43 -9.37 -23.65
C SER A 199 -3.53 -10.77 -23.06
N ASP A 200 -2.88 -11.00 -21.93
CA ASP A 200 -2.68 -12.34 -21.37
C ASP A 200 -3.66 -12.65 -20.23
N SER A 201 -4.33 -11.62 -19.69
CA SER A 201 -5.36 -11.78 -18.68
C SER A 201 -6.45 -10.72 -18.78
N ARG A 202 -7.70 -11.18 -18.82
CA ARG A 202 -8.89 -10.31 -18.86
C ARG A 202 -9.32 -9.79 -17.49
N GLU A 203 -8.74 -10.31 -16.41
CA GLU A 203 -9.06 -9.93 -15.04
C GLU A 203 -7.79 -9.99 -14.20
N GLY A 204 -7.62 -9.05 -13.26
CA GLY A 204 -6.47 -9.08 -12.38
C GLY A 204 -6.18 -7.73 -11.74
N ALA A 205 -4.91 -7.55 -11.39
CA ALA A 205 -4.44 -6.35 -10.75
C ALA A 205 -4.25 -5.22 -11.77
N LEU A 206 -4.69 -4.02 -11.40
CA LEU A 206 -4.43 -2.77 -12.11
C LEU A 206 -3.95 -1.74 -11.10
N PHE A 207 -2.73 -1.24 -11.28
CA PHE A 207 -2.13 -0.29 -10.35
C PHE A 207 -2.23 1.12 -10.92
N LEU A 208 -3.11 1.96 -10.35
CA LEU A 208 -3.40 3.31 -10.85
C LEU A 208 -2.66 4.37 -10.05
N ILE A 209 -2.27 5.46 -10.71
CA ILE A 209 -1.61 6.58 -10.02
C ILE A 209 -2.54 7.19 -8.96
N ALA A 210 -1.99 7.34 -7.77
CA ALA A 210 -2.63 8.03 -6.66
C ALA A 210 -1.88 9.30 -6.25
N ASN A 211 -0.54 9.27 -6.24
CA ASN A 211 0.27 10.44 -5.88
C ASN A 211 1.70 10.34 -6.42
N ARG A 212 2.55 11.33 -6.14
CA ARG A 212 4.00 11.30 -6.35
C ARG A 212 4.74 11.74 -5.08
N LEU A 213 5.93 11.21 -4.87
CA LEU A 213 6.84 11.69 -3.83
C LEU A 213 7.29 13.12 -4.15
N ALA A 214 7.36 13.96 -3.13
CA ALA A 214 8.05 15.23 -3.23
C ALA A 214 9.55 14.93 -3.34
N THR A 215 10.15 15.21 -4.49
CA THR A 215 11.60 15.16 -4.65
C THR A 215 12.22 16.48 -4.16
N GLN A 216 13.43 16.43 -3.60
CA GLN A 216 14.19 17.67 -3.40
C GLN A 216 14.35 18.38 -4.74
N PRO A 217 14.25 19.73 -4.80
CA PRO A 217 14.70 20.45 -5.97
C PRO A 217 16.15 20.05 -6.21
N GLN A 218 16.44 19.51 -7.40
CA GLN A 218 17.82 19.25 -7.81
C GLN A 218 18.58 20.56 -7.57
N LYS A 219 19.53 20.56 -6.62
CA LYS A 219 20.54 21.60 -6.60
C LYS A 219 21.19 21.54 -7.97
N GLU A 220 20.92 22.54 -8.80
CA GLU A 220 21.64 22.75 -10.04
C GLU A 220 23.13 22.73 -9.67
N LEU A 221 23.81 21.66 -10.09
CA LEU A 221 25.26 21.59 -10.04
C LEU A 221 25.74 22.75 -10.91
N SER A 222 26.17 23.82 -10.24
CA SER A 222 26.82 24.98 -10.81
C SER A 222 28.32 24.75 -10.89
#